data_AF-A0A8C6G2Z1-F1
#
_entry.id   AF-A0A8C6G2Z1-F1
#
_cell.length_a   1.000
_cell.length_b   1.000
_cell.length_c   1.000
_cell.angle_alpha   90.00
_cell.angle_beta   90.00
_cell.angle_gamma   90.00
#
_symmetry.space_group_name_H-M   'P 1'
#
loop_
_entity.id
_entity.type
_entity.pdbx_description
1 polymer ?
#
loop_
_entity_poly.entity_id
_entity_poly.type
_entity_poly.pdbx_seq_one_letter_code
_entity_poly.pdbx_strand_id
1 'polypeptide(L)'
;MLSSRVRLVATTAQLVHSLIYSSSRSFMDLKALLSSLNDFASLSFAESWDNVGLLVEPSPPHTVNTLFLTNDLTEEVMEEALQKKADLILSYHPPIFRPMKRITWKTWKERLVIRALENRVGIYSPHTAYDAAPQGVNNWLAKGLGVCTSRPIHPSKAPDYPTEGTHRVEFSVTHTQDLDKVVSALKEIAGVSVTSFSARTDDEQQTRLSLNCTQQALMQVVAFLSQNRQFYQKTEILSLEKSPQSKSWPCALVLGAASCRGQMPTFISQVRCPTMMFWMLLPKE
;
A
#
# COMPACT_ATOMS: atom_id res chain seq x y z
N MET A 1 -65.50 -36.13 12.02
CA MET A 1 -64.24 -35.44 12.34
C MET A 1 -63.27 -35.65 11.19
N LEU A 2 -62.58 -34.58 10.78
CA LEU A 2 -62.08 -34.34 9.43
C LEU A 2 -60.89 -35.22 9.00
N SER A 3 -60.95 -35.70 7.75
CA SER A 3 -59.86 -36.33 7.01
C SER A 3 -58.95 -35.25 6.42
N SER A 4 -57.70 -35.18 6.88
CA SER A 4 -56.70 -34.22 6.39
C SER A 4 -55.91 -34.84 5.23
N ARG A 5 -56.14 -34.34 4.00
CA ARG A 5 -55.31 -34.66 2.82
C ARG A 5 -54.07 -33.76 2.83
N VAL A 6 -52.88 -34.34 2.99
CA VAL A 6 -51.60 -33.64 2.80
C VAL A 6 -51.32 -33.54 1.29
N ARG A 7 -51.26 -32.33 0.74
CA ARG A 7 -50.74 -32.07 -0.62
C ARG A 7 -49.24 -31.80 -0.53
N LEU A 8 -48.44 -32.65 -1.16
CA LEU A 8 -47.04 -32.35 -1.49
C LEU A 8 -47.03 -31.32 -2.64
N VAL A 9 -46.45 -30.16 -2.39
CA VAL A 9 -46.17 -29.14 -3.42
C VAL A 9 -44.79 -29.47 -4.00
N ALA A 10 -44.72 -29.75 -5.30
CA ALA A 10 -43.47 -29.94 -6.00
C ALA A 10 -42.79 -28.58 -6.18
N THR A 11 -41.69 -28.33 -5.45
CA THR A 11 -40.86 -27.15 -5.65
C THR A 11 -39.93 -27.41 -6.83
N THR A 12 -40.17 -26.75 -7.96
CA THR A 12 -39.23 -26.68 -9.07
C THR A 12 -37.95 -25.98 -8.61
N ALA A 13 -36.88 -26.74 -8.41
CA ALA A 13 -35.54 -26.18 -8.22
C ALA A 13 -35.04 -25.66 -9.58
N GLN A 14 -35.08 -24.34 -9.80
CA GLN A 14 -34.39 -23.72 -10.92
C GLN A 14 -32.90 -23.62 -10.57
N LEU A 15 -32.09 -24.39 -11.29
CA LEU A 15 -30.64 -24.23 -11.36
C LEU A 15 -30.35 -22.86 -11.97
N VAL A 16 -30.10 -21.87 -11.12
CA VAL A 16 -29.58 -20.57 -11.56
C VAL A 16 -28.17 -20.85 -12.06
N HIS A 17 -27.99 -20.82 -13.39
CA HIS A 17 -26.67 -20.80 -13.99
C HIS A 17 -25.87 -19.68 -13.32
N SER A 18 -24.77 -20.05 -12.68
CA SER A 18 -23.76 -19.12 -12.19
C SER A 18 -23.36 -18.23 -13.36
N LEU A 19 -23.84 -16.99 -13.32
CA LEU A 19 -23.35 -15.92 -14.18
C LEU A 19 -21.83 -15.92 -14.03
N ILE A 20 -21.13 -16.25 -15.11
CA ILE A 20 -19.69 -16.11 -15.20
C ILE A 20 -19.43 -14.62 -15.00
N TYR A 21 -19.11 -14.25 -13.77
CA TYR A 21 -18.79 -12.90 -13.40
C TYR A 21 -17.44 -12.59 -14.04
N SER A 22 -17.47 -11.87 -15.16
CA SER A 22 -16.29 -11.30 -15.76
C SER A 22 -15.74 -10.25 -14.80
N SER A 23 -14.92 -10.71 -13.85
CA SER A 23 -14.12 -9.87 -12.99
C SER A 23 -13.23 -9.02 -13.89
N SER A 24 -13.56 -7.73 -14.05
CA SER A 24 -12.63 -6.76 -14.60
C SER A 24 -11.42 -6.69 -13.66
N ARG A 25 -10.38 -7.47 -13.98
CA ARG A 25 -9.09 -7.36 -13.33
C ARG A 25 -8.50 -6.03 -13.80
N SER A 26 -8.24 -5.09 -12.89
CA SER A 26 -7.51 -3.87 -13.27
C SER A 26 -6.05 -4.23 -13.43
N PHE A 27 -5.62 -4.36 -14.67
CA PHE A 27 -4.22 -4.55 -15.05
C PHE A 27 -3.46 -3.25 -14.77
N MET A 28 -2.32 -3.31 -14.09
CA MET A 28 -1.43 -2.14 -13.92
C MET A 28 -0.10 -2.40 -14.61
N ASP A 29 0.37 -1.44 -15.41
CA ASP A 29 1.72 -1.47 -15.96
C ASP A 29 2.76 -1.39 -14.83
N LEU A 30 3.85 -2.17 -14.92
CA LEU A 30 4.88 -2.23 -13.89
C LEU A 30 5.43 -0.84 -13.54
N LYS A 31 5.67 0.02 -14.53
CA LYS A 31 6.22 1.36 -14.29
C LYS A 31 5.22 2.25 -13.54
N ALA A 32 3.94 2.13 -13.87
CA ALA A 32 2.87 2.84 -13.15
C ALA A 32 2.76 2.38 -11.69
N LEU A 33 2.89 1.07 -11.44
CA LEU A 33 2.91 0.50 -10.09
C LEU A 33 4.15 0.95 -9.31
N LEU A 34 5.33 0.98 -9.92
CA LEU A 34 6.55 1.43 -9.25
C LEU A 34 6.49 2.93 -8.92
N SER A 35 5.93 3.76 -9.81
CA SER A 35 5.68 5.18 -9.52
C SER A 35 4.79 5.32 -8.29
N SER A 36 3.72 4.53 -8.24
CA SER A 36 2.77 4.50 -7.13
C SER A 36 3.39 4.09 -5.79
N LEU A 37 4.24 3.05 -5.79
CA LEU A 37 4.97 2.63 -4.60
C LEU A 37 5.96 3.70 -4.13
N ASN A 38 6.65 4.35 -5.06
CA ASN A 38 7.54 5.48 -4.76
C ASN A 38 6.77 6.72 -4.26
N ASP A 39 5.54 6.94 -4.74
CA ASP A 39 4.67 7.98 -4.22
C ASP A 39 4.19 7.68 -2.80
N PHE A 40 4.06 6.42 -2.40
CA PHE A 40 3.77 6.06 -1.00
C PHE A 40 4.98 6.32 -0.10
N ALA A 41 6.14 5.81 -0.48
CA ALA A 41 7.40 6.04 0.20
C ALA A 41 8.51 6.24 -0.83
N SER A 42 9.03 7.47 -0.90
CA SER A 42 10.13 7.78 -1.80
C SER A 42 11.32 6.90 -1.50
N LEU A 43 11.93 6.31 -2.53
CA LEU A 43 13.22 5.63 -2.37
C LEU A 43 14.32 6.58 -1.84
N SER A 44 14.15 7.90 -1.99
CA SER A 44 15.07 8.89 -1.39
C SER A 44 15.06 8.89 0.14
N PHE A 45 14.03 8.31 0.78
CA PHE A 45 13.99 8.12 2.23
C PHE A 45 14.91 7.01 2.72
N ALA A 46 15.35 6.11 1.83
CA ALA A 46 16.20 5.01 2.23
C ALA A 46 17.56 5.51 2.73
N GLU A 47 18.12 4.73 3.64
CA GLU A 47 19.48 4.95 4.11
C GLU A 47 20.49 4.73 2.97
N SER A 48 21.58 5.50 3.00
CA SER A 48 22.60 5.49 1.92
C SER A 48 23.31 4.14 1.70
N TRP A 49 23.27 3.25 2.69
CA TRP A 49 23.86 1.91 2.61
C TRP A 49 22.89 0.84 2.09
N ASP A 50 21.62 1.19 1.93
CA ASP A 50 20.55 0.25 1.65
C ASP A 50 20.45 -0.08 0.15
N ASN A 51 19.78 -1.19 -0.18
CA ASN A 51 19.49 -1.57 -1.56
C ASN A 51 17.98 -1.71 -1.77
N VAL A 52 17.35 -0.58 -2.11
CA VAL A 52 15.90 -0.44 -2.25
C VAL A 52 15.47 -0.28 -3.72
N GLY A 53 14.18 -0.40 -3.98
CA GLY A 53 13.56 -0.26 -5.29
C GLY A 53 13.35 -1.59 -6.01
N LEU A 54 13.28 -1.53 -7.34
CA LEU A 54 13.15 -2.72 -8.19
C LEU A 54 14.50 -3.44 -8.28
N LEU A 55 14.58 -4.63 -7.68
CA LEU A 55 15.81 -5.43 -7.58
C LEU A 55 15.92 -6.47 -8.70
N VAL A 56 14.79 -7.00 -9.16
CA VAL A 56 14.70 -7.90 -10.32
C VAL A 56 13.60 -7.37 -11.22
N GLU A 57 13.98 -6.97 -12.42
CA GLU A 57 13.06 -6.45 -13.43
C GLU A 57 12.75 -7.55 -14.47
N PRO A 58 11.47 -7.92 -14.65
CA PRO A 58 11.06 -8.80 -15.74
C PRO A 58 11.07 -8.02 -17.07
N SER A 59 11.33 -8.72 -18.18
CA SER A 59 11.43 -8.06 -19.49
C SER A 59 10.15 -7.30 -19.90
N PRO A 60 10.25 -6.05 -20.38
CA PRO A 60 9.08 -5.28 -20.81
C PRO A 60 8.48 -5.83 -22.13
N PRO A 61 7.18 -5.58 -22.40
CA PRO A 61 6.21 -4.99 -21.48
C PRO A 61 5.85 -5.94 -20.33
N HIS A 62 5.60 -5.41 -19.14
CA HIS A 62 5.23 -6.21 -17.97
C HIS A 62 4.01 -5.63 -17.26
N THR A 63 2.97 -6.45 -17.20
CA THR A 63 1.70 -6.10 -16.56
C THR A 63 1.59 -6.85 -15.24
N VAL A 64 1.25 -6.14 -14.18
CA VAL A 64 1.08 -6.70 -12.84
C VAL A 64 -0.42 -6.90 -12.56
N ASN A 65 -0.81 -8.16 -12.40
CA ASN A 65 -2.14 -8.57 -11.93
C ASN A 65 -2.12 -8.94 -10.45
N THR A 66 -1.06 -9.61 -10.04
CA THR A 66 -0.91 -10.15 -8.69
C THR A 66 0.35 -9.57 -8.06
N LEU A 67 0.17 -8.72 -7.07
CA LEU A 67 1.24 -8.24 -6.20
C LEU A 67 1.29 -9.12 -4.95
N PHE A 68 2.40 -9.83 -4.74
CA PHE A 68 2.62 -10.67 -3.57
C PHE A 68 3.46 -9.93 -2.53
N LEU A 69 3.03 -9.90 -1.27
CA LEU A 69 3.65 -9.13 -0.20
C LEU A 69 4.34 -10.08 0.79
N THR A 70 5.59 -9.82 1.15
CA THR A 70 6.31 -10.59 2.18
C THR A 70 7.28 -9.72 2.98
N ASN A 71 7.61 -10.15 4.19
CA ASN A 71 8.71 -9.57 4.95
C ASN A 71 10.07 -10.07 4.44
N ASP A 72 10.19 -11.38 4.31
CA ASP A 72 11.40 -12.09 3.89
C ASP A 72 11.06 -13.01 2.71
N LEU A 73 11.77 -12.85 1.60
CA LEU A 73 11.64 -13.76 0.46
C LEU A 73 12.59 -14.95 0.62
N THR A 74 12.11 -16.03 1.24
CA THR A 74 12.80 -17.33 1.29
C THR A 74 12.44 -18.20 0.07
N GLU A 75 13.09 -19.36 -0.10
CA GLU A 75 12.78 -20.27 -1.21
C GLU A 75 11.35 -20.83 -1.12
N GLU A 76 10.86 -21.09 0.10
CA GLU A 76 9.50 -21.55 0.36
C GLU A 76 8.47 -20.46 0.05
N VAL A 77 8.76 -19.21 0.42
CA VAL A 77 7.90 -18.05 0.12
C VAL A 77 7.89 -17.76 -1.38
N MET A 78 9.01 -17.93 -2.07
CA MET A 78 9.06 -17.84 -3.53
C MET A 78 8.15 -18.89 -4.17
N GLU A 79 8.20 -20.13 -3.70
CA GLU A 79 7.31 -21.19 -4.20
C GLU A 79 5.84 -20.86 -3.98
N GLU A 80 5.47 -20.33 -2.80
CA GLU A 80 4.13 -19.82 -2.53
C GLU A 80 3.73 -18.71 -3.52
N ALA A 81 4.59 -17.72 -3.72
CA ALA A 81 4.32 -16.61 -4.64
C ALA A 81 4.10 -17.09 -6.08
N LEU A 82 4.88 -18.06 -6.55
CA LEU A 82 4.70 -18.68 -7.87
C LEU A 82 3.39 -19.45 -7.97
N GLN A 83 3.01 -20.22 -6.95
CA GLN A 83 1.72 -20.93 -6.90
C GLN A 83 0.54 -19.96 -6.93
N LYS A 84 0.68 -18.78 -6.31
CA LYS A 84 -0.30 -17.69 -6.35
C LYS A 84 -0.27 -16.88 -7.64
N LYS A 85 0.61 -17.21 -8.58
CA LYS A 85 0.78 -16.49 -9.87
C LYS A 85 1.09 -15.01 -9.66
N ALA A 86 2.03 -14.72 -8.77
CA ALA A 86 2.56 -13.37 -8.56
C ALA A 86 3.25 -12.86 -9.83
N ASP A 87 2.99 -11.61 -10.22
CA ASP A 87 3.71 -10.91 -11.30
C ASP A 87 4.79 -9.97 -10.75
N LEU A 88 4.61 -9.53 -9.49
CA LEU A 88 5.57 -8.73 -8.73
C LEU A 88 5.54 -9.19 -7.26
N ILE A 89 6.71 -9.40 -6.68
CA ILE A 89 6.90 -9.66 -5.24
C ILE A 89 7.44 -8.39 -4.59
N LEU A 90 6.74 -7.90 -3.58
CA LEU A 90 7.16 -6.81 -2.71
C LEU A 90 7.71 -7.44 -1.41
N SER A 91 9.03 -7.48 -1.28
CA SER A 91 9.73 -8.03 -0.11
C SER A 91 10.25 -6.89 0.77
N TYR A 92 9.86 -6.86 2.04
CA TYR A 92 10.30 -5.81 2.96
C TYR A 92 11.83 -5.76 3.06
N HIS A 93 12.46 -6.90 3.37
CA HIS A 93 13.90 -7.03 3.33
C HIS A 93 14.38 -7.33 1.91
N PRO A 94 15.44 -6.68 1.43
CA PRO A 94 15.95 -6.88 0.08
C PRO A 94 16.67 -8.23 -0.03
N PRO A 95 16.19 -9.20 -0.84
CA PRO A 95 16.88 -10.47 -1.01
C PRO A 95 18.29 -10.27 -1.61
N ILE A 96 18.40 -9.33 -2.55
CA ILE A 96 19.68 -8.80 -3.07
C ILE A 96 20.09 -7.61 -2.18
N PHE A 97 20.79 -7.86 -1.08
CA PHE A 97 21.30 -6.77 -0.21
C PHE A 97 22.72 -6.33 -0.57
N ARG A 98 23.49 -7.22 -1.22
CA ARG A 98 24.84 -6.93 -1.71
C ARG A 98 24.93 -7.29 -3.19
N PRO A 99 25.74 -6.57 -3.99
CA PRO A 99 25.93 -6.88 -5.40
C PRO A 99 26.36 -8.34 -5.61
N MET A 100 25.66 -9.04 -6.50
CA MET A 100 26.02 -10.40 -6.91
C MET A 100 27.00 -10.34 -8.08
N LYS A 101 28.18 -10.94 -7.92
CA LYS A 101 29.18 -11.02 -9.01
C LYS A 101 28.82 -12.05 -10.08
N ARG A 102 28.00 -13.04 -9.72
CA ARG A 102 27.53 -14.14 -10.57
C ARG A 102 26.13 -14.54 -10.12
N ILE A 103 25.34 -15.06 -11.06
CA ILE A 103 24.00 -15.59 -10.82
C ILE A 103 24.00 -17.04 -11.32
N THR A 104 24.06 -17.98 -10.39
CA THR A 104 24.16 -19.43 -10.63
C THR A 104 23.27 -20.19 -9.63
N TRP A 105 23.09 -21.50 -9.81
CA TRP A 105 22.26 -22.29 -8.89
C TRP A 105 22.90 -22.54 -7.49
N LYS A 106 24.04 -21.89 -7.20
CA LYS A 106 24.90 -22.21 -6.05
C LYS A 106 24.32 -21.75 -4.72
N THR A 107 23.86 -20.49 -4.62
CA THR A 107 23.34 -19.93 -3.37
C THR A 107 21.83 -19.72 -3.46
N TRP A 108 21.14 -19.83 -2.33
CA TRP A 108 19.68 -19.66 -2.29
C TRP A 108 19.24 -18.29 -2.82
N LYS A 109 20.01 -17.22 -2.55
CA LYS A 109 19.72 -15.88 -3.08
C LYS A 109 19.85 -15.80 -4.60
N GLU A 110 20.87 -16.44 -5.18
CA GLU A 110 21.00 -16.52 -6.65
C GLU A 110 19.86 -17.34 -7.25
N ARG A 111 19.46 -18.45 -6.60
CA ARG A 111 18.31 -19.26 -7.03
C ARG A 111 17.00 -18.49 -7.01
N LEU A 112 16.76 -17.63 -6.01
CA LEU A 112 15.61 -16.73 -6.00
C LEU A 112 15.57 -15.82 -7.23
N VAL A 113 16.71 -15.22 -7.59
CA VAL A 113 16.80 -14.36 -8.78
C VAL A 113 16.55 -15.15 -10.05
N ILE A 114 17.16 -16.34 -10.20
CA ILE A 114 16.95 -17.21 -11.36
C ILE A 114 15.48 -17.60 -11.47
N ARG A 115 14.86 -18.05 -10.37
CA ARG A 115 13.45 -18.44 -10.32
C ARG A 115 12.52 -17.29 -10.68
N ALA A 116 12.79 -16.10 -10.17
CA ALA A 116 12.03 -14.90 -10.51
C ALA A 116 12.11 -14.59 -12.01
N LEU A 117 13.30 -14.61 -12.59
CA LEU A 117 13.51 -14.37 -14.02
C LEU A 117 12.87 -15.44 -14.91
N GLU A 118 13.05 -16.72 -14.60
CA GLU A 118 12.47 -17.85 -15.35
C GLU A 118 10.93 -17.80 -15.36
N ASN A 119 10.32 -17.31 -14.29
CA ASN A 119 8.87 -17.18 -14.16
C ASN A 119 8.35 -15.77 -14.50
N ARG A 120 9.22 -14.86 -14.96
CA ARG A 120 8.90 -13.46 -15.27
C ARG A 120 8.25 -12.70 -14.10
N VAL A 121 8.72 -12.92 -12.88
CA VAL A 121 8.23 -12.24 -11.67
C VAL A 121 9.22 -11.15 -11.28
N GLY A 122 8.72 -9.93 -11.08
CA GLY A 122 9.56 -8.85 -10.54
C GLY A 122 9.80 -8.99 -9.04
N ILE A 123 10.88 -8.40 -8.55
CA ILE A 123 11.13 -8.26 -7.10
C ILE A 123 11.40 -6.80 -6.78
N TYR A 124 10.61 -6.22 -5.89
CA TYR A 124 10.78 -4.88 -5.35
C TYR A 124 10.98 -4.92 -3.84
N SER A 125 11.82 -4.05 -3.31
CA SER A 125 12.05 -3.94 -1.87
C SER A 125 12.14 -2.47 -1.42
N PRO A 126 11.27 -2.00 -0.52
CA PRO A 126 11.35 -0.62 -0.03
C PRO A 126 12.22 -0.45 1.22
N HIS A 127 12.33 -1.49 2.05
CA HIS A 127 13.13 -1.54 3.29
C HIS A 127 13.15 -0.22 4.08
N THR A 128 14.31 0.42 4.25
CA THR A 128 14.43 1.63 5.10
C THR A 128 13.66 2.84 4.58
N ALA A 129 13.28 2.89 3.29
CA ALA A 129 12.38 3.93 2.80
C ALA A 129 11.01 3.85 3.47
N TYR A 130 10.51 2.63 3.72
CA TYR A 130 9.26 2.41 4.45
C TYR A 130 9.42 2.63 5.95
N ASP A 131 10.61 2.45 6.52
CA ASP A 131 10.85 2.81 7.93
C ASP A 131 10.76 4.33 8.15
N ALA A 132 11.33 5.10 7.22
CA ALA A 132 11.45 6.55 7.32
C ALA A 132 10.21 7.31 6.79
N ALA A 133 9.35 6.66 6.00
CA ALA A 133 8.16 7.29 5.45
C ALA A 133 7.21 7.79 6.57
N PRO A 134 6.59 8.99 6.42
CA PRO A 134 5.66 9.54 7.41
C PRO A 134 4.48 8.61 7.75
N GLN A 135 4.03 7.82 6.77
CA GLN A 135 2.98 6.81 6.93
C GLN A 135 3.51 5.37 6.92
N GLY A 136 4.82 5.23 7.14
CA GLY A 136 5.55 3.99 7.09
C GLY A 136 5.42 3.12 8.34
N VAL A 137 6.35 2.17 8.46
CA VAL A 137 6.35 1.11 9.48
C VAL A 137 6.30 1.70 10.89
N ASN A 138 7.17 2.67 11.18
CA ASN A 138 7.27 3.26 12.51
C ASN A 138 6.02 4.05 12.91
N ASN A 139 5.38 4.76 11.97
CA ASN A 139 4.12 5.45 12.23
C ASN A 139 2.99 4.45 12.50
N TRP A 140 2.93 3.36 11.73
CA TRP A 140 1.96 2.28 11.95
C TRP A 140 2.14 1.62 13.32
N LEU A 141 3.39 1.28 13.71
CA LEU A 141 3.69 0.73 15.02
C LEU A 141 3.30 1.68 16.15
N ALA A 142 3.59 2.98 16.01
CA ALA A 142 3.22 3.99 17.00
C ALA A 142 1.71 4.09 17.21
N LYS A 143 0.90 3.94 16.15
CA LYS A 143 -0.57 3.93 16.26
C LYS A 143 -1.09 2.78 17.14
N GLY A 144 -0.37 1.65 17.17
CA GLY A 144 -0.69 0.51 18.06
C GLY A 144 -0.55 0.82 19.56
N LEU A 145 0.12 1.92 19.92
CA LEU A 145 0.27 2.37 21.30
C LEU A 145 -0.88 3.30 21.76
N GLY A 146 -1.85 3.57 20.88
CA GLY A 146 -2.98 4.48 21.14
C GLY A 146 -2.70 5.92 20.69
N VAL A 147 -3.54 6.84 21.16
CA VAL A 147 -3.45 8.27 20.80
C VAL A 147 -2.20 8.87 21.41
N CYS A 148 -1.17 9.07 20.59
CA CYS A 148 0.11 9.61 21.01
C CYS A 148 0.70 10.53 19.94
N THR A 149 1.50 11.51 20.37
CA THR A 149 2.31 12.31 19.46
C THR A 149 3.62 11.59 19.23
N SER A 150 3.92 11.20 17.99
CA SER A 150 5.18 10.56 17.61
C SER A 150 6.02 11.52 16.78
N ARG A 151 7.34 11.44 16.96
CA ARG A 151 8.33 12.18 16.17
C ARG A 151 9.49 11.25 15.83
N PRO A 152 10.12 11.38 14.64
CA PRO A 152 11.29 10.60 14.30
C PRO A 152 12.43 10.82 15.31
N ILE A 153 13.12 9.74 15.68
CA ILE A 153 14.36 9.83 16.48
C ILE A 153 15.46 10.52 15.65
N HIS A 154 15.59 10.08 14.39
CA HIS A 154 16.47 10.67 13.39
C HIS A 154 15.62 11.12 12.21
N PRO A 155 15.40 12.44 12.02
CA PRO A 155 14.64 12.94 10.88
C PRO A 155 15.36 12.66 9.56
N SER A 156 14.61 12.19 8.55
CA SER A 156 15.16 12.05 7.21
C SER A 156 15.54 13.41 6.63
N LYS A 157 16.70 13.44 5.95
CA LYS A 157 17.21 14.60 5.21
C LYS A 157 16.62 14.68 3.79
N ALA A 158 15.97 13.62 3.32
CA ALA A 158 15.33 13.62 2.03
C ALA A 158 14.23 14.68 1.97
N PRO A 159 13.91 15.21 0.77
CA PRO A 159 12.72 16.00 0.56
C PRO A 159 11.48 15.24 1.04
N ASP A 160 10.52 15.94 1.62
CA ASP A 160 9.43 15.30 2.36
C ASP A 160 8.51 14.43 1.48
N TYR A 161 8.53 14.54 0.15
CA TYR A 161 7.89 13.63 -0.81
C TYR A 161 8.54 13.76 -2.22
N PRO A 162 8.49 12.73 -3.09
CA PRO A 162 9.06 12.76 -4.44
C PRO A 162 8.13 13.38 -5.50
N THR A 163 6.90 13.72 -5.13
CA THR A 163 5.86 14.21 -6.06
C THR A 163 5.54 15.68 -5.78
N GLU A 164 5.23 16.44 -6.83
CA GLU A 164 4.76 17.83 -6.71
C GLU A 164 3.46 17.91 -5.88
N GLY A 165 3.42 18.78 -4.88
CA GLY A 165 2.27 19.01 -4.01
C GLY A 165 2.64 19.15 -2.53
N THR A 166 1.80 19.81 -1.75
CA THR A 166 1.98 19.97 -0.29
C THR A 166 0.98 19.14 0.53
N HIS A 167 0.01 18.49 -0.12
CA HIS A 167 -1.04 17.69 0.50
C HIS A 167 -1.34 16.42 -0.29
N ARG A 168 -1.69 15.34 0.40
CA ARG A 168 -2.29 14.14 -0.19
C ARG A 168 -3.74 14.00 0.27
N VAL A 169 -4.63 13.70 -0.66
CA VAL A 169 -6.04 13.42 -0.38
C VAL A 169 -6.34 11.99 -0.81
N GLU A 170 -6.81 11.17 0.11
CA GLU A 170 -7.19 9.78 -0.14
C GLU A 170 -8.68 9.57 0.13
N PHE A 171 -9.39 8.92 -0.80
CA PHE A 171 -10.81 8.61 -0.64
C PHE A 171 -11.21 7.37 -1.46
N SER A 172 -12.28 6.70 -1.08
CA SER A 172 -12.81 5.52 -1.80
C SER A 172 -14.03 5.89 -2.64
N VAL A 173 -14.07 5.43 -3.89
CA VAL A 173 -15.23 5.56 -4.77
C VAL A 173 -16.07 4.28 -4.68
N THR A 174 -17.36 4.43 -4.37
CA THR A 174 -18.30 3.31 -4.16
C THR A 174 -18.74 2.64 -5.46
N HIS A 175 -18.81 3.38 -6.57
CA HIS A 175 -19.28 2.85 -7.86
C HIS A 175 -18.25 3.07 -8.95
N THR A 176 -17.80 1.98 -9.60
CA THR A 176 -16.82 2.03 -10.68
C THR A 176 -17.27 2.86 -11.88
N GLN A 177 -18.58 3.00 -12.11
CA GLN A 177 -19.17 3.80 -13.21
C GLN A 177 -18.93 5.31 -13.05
N ASP A 178 -18.66 5.79 -11.84
CA ASP A 178 -18.38 7.20 -11.56
C ASP A 178 -16.88 7.51 -11.52
N LEU A 179 -16.03 6.48 -11.55
CA LEU A 179 -14.58 6.61 -11.44
C LEU A 179 -13.99 7.51 -12.52
N ASP A 180 -14.34 7.28 -13.79
CA ASP A 180 -13.80 8.05 -14.91
C ASP A 180 -14.21 9.53 -14.84
N LYS A 181 -15.45 9.81 -14.40
CA LYS A 181 -15.95 11.18 -14.21
C LYS A 181 -15.20 11.88 -13.09
N VAL A 182 -15.01 11.19 -11.96
CA VAL A 182 -14.30 11.73 -10.79
C VAL A 182 -12.83 11.98 -11.12
N VAL A 183 -12.15 11.01 -11.74
CA VAL A 183 -10.74 11.14 -12.12
C VAL A 183 -10.55 12.25 -13.14
N SER A 184 -11.43 12.37 -14.14
CA SER A 184 -11.37 13.44 -15.13
C SER A 184 -11.54 14.82 -14.49
N ALA A 185 -12.56 14.99 -13.64
CA ALA A 185 -12.81 16.26 -12.96
C ALA A 185 -11.65 16.69 -12.04
N LEU A 186 -11.00 15.74 -11.36
CA LEU A 186 -9.85 16.02 -10.50
C LEU A 186 -8.58 16.35 -11.27
N LYS A 187 -8.39 15.77 -12.46
CA LYS A 187 -7.25 16.07 -13.34
C LYS A 187 -7.32 17.48 -13.95
N GLU A 188 -8.51 18.06 -14.07
CA GLU A 188 -8.68 19.45 -14.53
C GLU A 188 -8.25 20.48 -13.47
N ILE A 189 -8.10 20.08 -12.21
CA ILE A 189 -7.60 20.97 -11.15
C ILE A 189 -6.08 21.11 -11.32
N ALA A 190 -5.64 22.32 -11.67
CA ALA A 190 -4.21 22.61 -11.83
C ALA A 190 -3.42 22.32 -10.54
N GLY A 191 -2.30 21.61 -10.68
CA GLY A 191 -1.45 21.22 -9.54
C GLY A 191 -1.96 20.00 -8.78
N VAL A 192 -2.83 19.18 -9.39
CA VAL A 192 -3.24 17.87 -8.89
C VAL A 192 -2.62 16.74 -9.72
N SER A 193 -2.03 15.76 -9.03
CA SER A 193 -1.61 14.48 -9.62
C SER A 193 -2.44 13.36 -9.01
N VAL A 194 -3.22 12.65 -9.82
CA VAL A 194 -4.14 11.60 -9.37
C VAL A 194 -3.54 10.21 -9.64
N THR A 195 -3.49 9.38 -8.61
CA THR A 195 -3.19 7.94 -8.67
C THR A 195 -4.40 7.15 -8.18
N SER A 196 -4.65 5.99 -8.78
CA SER A 196 -5.82 5.15 -8.46
C SER A 196 -5.40 3.71 -8.21
N PHE A 197 -5.91 3.11 -7.15
CA PHE A 197 -5.71 1.71 -6.81
C PHE A 197 -7.06 1.06 -6.59
N SER A 198 -7.32 -0.05 -7.28
CA SER A 198 -8.48 -0.88 -6.95
C SER A 198 -8.06 -1.89 -5.90
N ALA A 199 -8.70 -1.87 -4.74
CA ALA A 199 -8.49 -2.85 -3.69
C ALA A 199 -9.77 -3.70 -3.55
N ARG A 200 -9.62 -5.01 -3.35
CA ARG A 200 -10.74 -5.89 -3.03
C ARG A 200 -10.65 -6.25 -1.55
N THR A 201 -11.71 -5.94 -0.81
CA THR A 201 -11.90 -6.35 0.59
C THR A 201 -13.28 -6.97 0.70
N ASP A 202 -13.35 -8.19 1.25
CA ASP A 202 -14.58 -8.85 1.66
C ASP A 202 -15.72 -8.76 0.62
N ASP A 203 -15.43 -9.22 -0.61
CA ASP A 203 -16.35 -9.30 -1.76
C ASP A 203 -16.88 -7.97 -2.34
N GLU A 204 -16.55 -6.81 -1.77
CA GLU A 204 -16.84 -5.49 -2.36
C GLU A 204 -15.62 -4.92 -3.10
N GLN A 205 -15.83 -4.56 -4.38
CA GLN A 205 -14.81 -3.88 -5.18
C GLN A 205 -14.88 -2.37 -4.93
N GLN A 206 -14.00 -1.86 -4.07
CA GLN A 206 -13.84 -0.41 -3.87
C GLN A 206 -12.59 0.08 -4.61
N THR A 207 -12.71 1.21 -5.33
CA THR A 207 -11.55 1.87 -5.94
C THR A 207 -11.10 3.02 -5.05
N ARG A 208 -9.90 2.91 -4.49
CA ARG A 208 -9.26 3.98 -3.71
C ARG A 208 -8.55 4.93 -4.66
N LEU A 209 -8.88 6.20 -4.54
CA LEU A 209 -8.18 7.30 -5.21
C LEU A 209 -7.26 7.98 -4.22
N SER A 210 -6.02 8.20 -4.65
CA SER A 210 -5.00 8.97 -3.92
C SER A 210 -4.51 10.06 -4.86
N LEU A 211 -4.67 11.33 -4.47
CA LEU A 211 -4.15 12.45 -5.24
C LEU A 211 -3.21 13.30 -4.40
N ASN A 212 -2.15 13.78 -5.03
CA ASN A 212 -1.27 14.81 -4.47
C ASN A 212 -1.70 16.17 -5.03
N CYS A 213 -1.69 17.21 -4.20
CA CYS A 213 -2.10 18.55 -4.59
C CYS A 213 -1.34 19.64 -3.83
N THR A 214 -1.21 20.83 -4.41
CA THR A 214 -0.70 22.02 -3.69
C THR A 214 -1.71 22.53 -2.65
N GLN A 215 -1.28 23.39 -1.73
CA GLN A 215 -2.19 24.01 -0.76
C GLN A 215 -3.30 24.83 -1.43
N GLN A 216 -3.00 25.47 -2.57
CA GLN A 216 -3.99 26.20 -3.36
C GLN A 216 -5.00 25.24 -4.02
N ALA A 217 -4.54 24.10 -4.53
CA ALA A 217 -5.38 23.09 -5.14
C ALA A 217 -6.21 22.30 -4.11
N LEU A 218 -5.71 22.13 -2.87
CA LEU A 218 -6.41 21.42 -1.80
C LEU A 218 -7.82 21.97 -1.58
N MET A 219 -7.98 23.29 -1.54
CA MET A 219 -9.30 23.90 -1.33
C MET A 219 -10.29 23.55 -2.45
N GLN A 220 -9.81 23.45 -3.69
CA GLN A 220 -10.64 23.07 -4.84
C GLN A 220 -11.00 21.58 -4.79
N VAL A 221 -10.04 20.73 -4.43
CA VAL A 221 -10.26 19.29 -4.22
C VAL A 221 -11.28 19.06 -3.10
N VAL A 222 -11.14 19.73 -1.96
CA VAL A 222 -12.08 19.61 -0.83
C VAL A 222 -13.47 20.13 -1.19
N ALA A 223 -13.57 21.23 -1.95
CA ALA A 223 -14.85 21.73 -2.43
C ALA A 223 -15.54 20.70 -3.35
N PHE A 224 -14.80 20.15 -4.31
CA PHE A 224 -15.28 19.07 -5.19
C PHE A 224 -15.72 17.85 -4.37
N LEU A 225 -14.90 17.43 -3.41
CA LEU A 225 -15.18 16.35 -2.46
C LEU A 225 -16.19 16.72 -1.34
N SER A 226 -16.79 17.91 -1.36
CA SER A 226 -17.94 18.19 -0.50
C SER A 226 -19.23 18.32 -1.29
N GLN A 227 -19.14 18.70 -2.56
CA GLN A 227 -20.30 18.83 -3.46
C GLN A 227 -20.77 17.48 -4.02
N ASN A 228 -19.92 16.44 -3.92
CA ASN A 228 -20.13 15.16 -4.58
C ASN A 228 -20.23 13.96 -3.60
N ARG A 229 -20.70 14.19 -2.37
CA ARG A 229 -20.60 13.23 -1.24
C ARG A 229 -21.23 11.87 -1.53
N GLN A 230 -22.16 11.80 -2.47
CA GLN A 230 -22.76 10.55 -2.91
C GLN A 230 -21.75 9.52 -3.46
N PHE A 231 -20.57 9.96 -3.92
CA PHE A 231 -19.59 9.08 -4.56
C PHE A 231 -18.52 8.51 -3.62
N TYR A 232 -18.42 8.98 -2.37
CA TYR A 232 -17.37 8.56 -1.44
C TYR A 232 -17.83 8.50 0.01
N GLN A 233 -17.31 7.52 0.76
CA GLN A 233 -17.69 7.30 2.15
C GLN A 233 -16.73 7.96 3.16
N LYS A 234 -15.44 8.02 2.84
CA LYS A 234 -14.39 8.52 3.74
C LYS A 234 -13.34 9.28 2.93
N THR A 235 -12.91 10.42 3.45
CA THR A 235 -11.86 11.25 2.88
C THR A 235 -10.83 11.55 3.96
N GLU A 236 -9.57 11.27 3.68
CA GLU A 236 -8.43 11.60 4.53
C GLU A 236 -7.57 12.65 3.82
N ILE A 237 -7.24 13.73 4.54
CA ILE A 237 -6.36 14.79 4.04
C ILE A 237 -5.11 14.77 4.89
N LEU A 238 -3.98 14.65 4.22
CA LEU A 238 -2.67 14.51 4.81
C LEU A 238 -1.82 15.71 4.38
N SER A 239 -1.31 16.47 5.34
CA SER A 239 -0.28 17.46 5.05
C SER A 239 1.05 16.75 4.78
N LEU A 240 1.71 17.14 3.69
CA LEU A 240 3.01 16.60 3.26
C LEU A 240 4.16 17.54 3.67
N GLU A 241 3.89 18.62 4.40
CA GLU A 241 4.91 19.58 4.84
C GLU A 241 5.59 19.14 6.15
N LYS A 242 6.92 19.33 6.25
CA LYS A 242 7.61 19.30 7.54
C LYS A 242 7.06 20.38 8.45
N SER A 243 6.77 20.02 9.70
CA SER A 243 6.65 21.01 10.77
C SER A 243 7.96 21.82 10.82
N PRO A 244 7.91 23.16 10.82
CA PRO A 244 9.12 23.98 10.76
C PRO A 244 10.02 23.58 11.92
N GLN A 245 11.31 23.37 11.64
CA GLN A 245 12.34 23.15 12.65
C GLN A 245 12.26 24.29 13.68
N SER A 246 11.59 24.05 14.79
CA SER A 246 11.59 24.98 15.90
C SER A 246 12.95 24.86 16.58
N LYS A 247 13.62 26.00 16.67
CA LYS A 247 14.94 26.16 17.25
C LYS A 247 14.98 25.59 18.67
N SER A 248 15.91 24.66 18.89
CA SER A 248 16.64 24.42 20.13
C SER A 248 15.86 24.29 21.45
N TRP A 249 15.37 23.10 21.81
CA TRP A 249 15.25 22.68 23.23
C TRP A 249 15.56 21.17 23.35
N PRO A 250 16.30 20.71 24.38
CA PRO A 250 16.56 19.29 24.60
C PRO A 250 15.30 18.66 25.21
N CYS A 251 14.30 18.33 24.39
CA CYS A 251 13.07 17.77 24.92
C CYS A 251 13.19 16.25 25.03
N ALA A 252 13.22 15.78 26.27
CA ALA A 252 12.97 14.41 26.69
C ALA A 252 11.59 13.91 26.25
N LEU A 253 11.44 12.59 26.21
CA LEU A 253 10.16 11.90 26.12
C LEU A 253 9.35 12.24 27.39
N VAL A 254 8.42 13.21 27.32
CA VAL A 254 7.44 13.43 28.38
C VAL A 254 6.27 12.48 28.12
N LEU A 255 6.37 11.28 28.68
CA LEU A 255 5.21 10.40 28.84
C LEU A 255 4.30 11.09 29.87
N GLY A 256 3.17 11.63 29.40
CA GLY A 256 2.07 12.02 30.28
C GLY A 256 1.63 10.79 31.07
N ALA A 257 1.94 10.79 32.36
CA ALA A 257 1.80 9.63 33.22
C ALA A 257 0.33 9.26 33.43
N ALA A 258 -0.03 8.06 32.98
CA ALA A 258 -0.84 7.14 33.77
C ALA A 258 -0.10 5.79 33.82
N SER A 259 0.90 5.72 34.70
CA SER A 259 1.52 4.51 35.26
C SER A 259 1.74 3.31 34.32
N CYS A 260 2.82 3.33 33.55
CA CYS A 260 3.53 2.10 33.18
C CYS A 260 4.92 2.14 33.83
N ARG A 261 5.11 1.31 34.86
CA ARG A 261 6.38 1.16 35.57
C ARG A 261 7.47 0.67 34.60
N GLY A 262 8.49 1.50 34.38
CA GLY A 262 9.88 1.04 34.47
C GLY A 262 10.52 0.32 33.30
N GLN A 263 10.03 0.42 32.06
CA GLN A 263 10.83 0.05 30.88
C GLN A 263 10.61 1.03 29.73
N MET A 264 11.70 1.68 29.28
CA MET A 264 11.76 2.31 27.95
C MET A 264 11.86 1.18 26.93
N PRO A 265 10.86 0.96 26.06
CA PRO A 265 11.02 0.03 24.96
C PRO A 265 11.74 0.76 23.83
N THR A 266 13.04 0.49 23.67
CA THR A 266 13.74 0.71 22.40
C THR A 266 13.31 -0.38 21.43
N PHE A 267 12.47 -0.01 20.45
CA PHE A 267 12.12 -0.91 19.36
C PHE A 267 13.28 -0.94 18.35
N ILE A 268 14.02 -2.04 18.32
CA ILE A 268 14.84 -2.44 17.17
C ILE A 268 13.93 -3.33 16.34
N SER A 269 13.52 -2.86 15.15
CA SER A 269 12.50 -3.51 14.33
C SER A 269 12.99 -4.86 13.78
N GLN A 270 12.59 -5.94 14.45
CA GLN A 270 12.42 -7.25 13.83
C GLN A 270 10.99 -7.71 14.09
N VAL A 271 10.06 -7.23 13.27
CA VAL A 271 8.67 -7.70 13.28
C VAL A 271 8.46 -8.54 12.03
N ARG A 272 8.33 -9.86 12.20
CA ARG A 272 7.82 -10.75 11.16
C ARG A 272 6.31 -10.53 11.05
N CYS A 273 5.84 -9.70 10.11
CA CYS A 273 4.40 -9.67 9.84
C CYS A 273 4.04 -9.21 8.42
N PRO A 274 3.58 -10.10 7.53
CA PRO A 274 2.96 -9.75 6.26
C PRO A 274 1.71 -8.86 6.43
N THR A 275 1.06 -8.90 7.60
CA THR A 275 -0.11 -8.08 7.94
C THR A 275 0.18 -6.59 7.86
N MET A 276 1.43 -6.16 8.04
CA MET A 276 1.83 -4.75 7.94
C MET A 276 1.68 -4.18 6.52
N MET A 277 2.13 -4.92 5.50
CA MET A 277 1.98 -4.50 4.10
C MET A 277 0.53 -4.58 3.65
N PHE A 278 -0.23 -5.55 4.18
CA PHE A 278 -1.66 -5.68 3.96
C PHE A 278 -2.44 -4.49 4.57
N TRP A 279 -2.12 -4.07 5.79
CA TRP A 279 -2.78 -2.95 6.48
C TRP A 279 -2.45 -1.56 5.92
N MET A 280 -1.27 -1.37 5.31
CA MET A 280 -0.94 -0.11 4.63
C MET A 280 -1.77 0.10 3.34
N LEU A 281 -2.35 -0.96 2.80
CA LEU A 281 -3.17 -0.95 1.58
C LEU A 281 -4.67 -1.12 1.82
N LEU A 282 -5.10 -1.30 3.09
CA LEU A 282 -6.49 -1.58 3.46
C LEU A 282 -7.11 -0.47 4.33
N PRO A 283 -8.45 -0.30 4.30
CA PRO A 283 -9.13 0.71 5.09
C PRO A 283 -8.97 0.43 6.59
N LYS A 284 -8.66 1.48 7.36
CA LYS A 284 -8.78 1.46 8.81
C LYS A 284 -10.24 1.69 9.17
N GLU A 285 -10.84 0.74 9.88
CA GLU A 285 -12.14 0.91 10.56
C GLU A 285 -12.19 2.23 11.35
#